data_AF-A0A661AU57-F1
#
_entry.id   AF-A0A661AU57-F1
#
_cell.length_a   1.000
_cell.length_b   1.000
_cell.length_c   1.000
_cell.angle_alpha   90.00
_cell.angle_beta   90.00
_cell.angle_gamma   90.00
#
_symmetry.space_group_name_H-M   'P 1'
#
loop_
_entity.id
_entity.type
_entity.pdbx_description
1 polymer ?
#
loop_
_entity_poly.entity_id
_entity_poly.type
_entity_poly.pdbx_seq_one_letter_code
_entity_poly.pdbx_strand_id
1 'polypeptide(L)'
;MIGYGKLIRRLLEIKDMGSNEKFWYNEAWLLSGFNFKNFVKLLRQGVIVVDIRIGQYPDGRVHDHGTAFRILPDKLDLCFKHRKRIM
;
A
#
# COMPACT_ATOMS: atom_id res chain seq x y z
N MET A 1 -19.99 -4.35 10.26
CA MET A 1 -19.81 -5.09 8.99
C MET A 1 -18.31 -5.30 8.78
N ILE A 2 -17.78 -6.50 9.04
CA ILE A 2 -16.34 -6.78 8.94
C ILE A 2 -16.10 -7.24 7.49
N GLY A 3 -15.59 -6.36 6.64
CA GLY A 3 -15.34 -6.67 5.24
C GLY A 3 -14.28 -7.77 5.11
N TYR A 4 -14.57 -8.81 4.32
CA TYR A 4 -13.60 -9.80 3.86
C TYR A 4 -12.66 -9.18 2.83
N GLY A 5 -11.83 -8.23 3.27
CA GLY A 5 -10.86 -7.55 2.42
C GLY A 5 -9.81 -8.52 1.89
N LYS A 6 -9.68 -8.57 0.56
CA LYS A 6 -8.58 -9.23 -0.14
C LYS A 6 -7.75 -8.15 -0.83
N LEU A 7 -6.43 -8.29 -0.77
CA LEU A 7 -5.48 -7.40 -1.43
C LEU A 7 -4.59 -8.23 -2.36
N ILE A 8 -4.43 -7.79 -3.59
CA ILE A 8 -3.40 -8.31 -4.50
C ILE A 8 -2.23 -7.34 -4.47
N ARG A 9 -1.07 -7.82 -4.03
CA ARG A 9 0.19 -7.09 -4.09
C ARG A 9 0.98 -7.61 -5.28
N ARG A 10 1.40 -6.72 -6.17
CA ARG A 10 2.38 -7.02 -7.23
C ARG A 10 3.71 -6.38 -6.88
N LEU A 11 4.77 -7.16 -7.04
CA LEU A 11 6.13 -6.64 -7.00
C LEU A 11 6.57 -6.37 -8.43
N LEU A 12 7.39 -5.34 -8.59
CA LEU A 12 7.85 -4.87 -9.88
C LEU A 12 9.36 -4.64 -9.83
N GLU A 13 10.00 -4.90 -10.96
CA GLU A 13 11.36 -4.48 -11.27
C GLU A 13 11.29 -3.45 -12.40
N ILE A 14 11.97 -2.33 -12.23
CA ILE A 14 12.07 -1.29 -13.26
C ILE A 14 13.16 -1.74 -14.24
N LYS A 15 12.80 -1.84 -15.52
CA LYS A 15 13.73 -2.26 -16.58
C LYS A 15 14.34 -1.10 -17.36
N ASP A 16 13.65 0.04 -17.42
CA ASP A 16 14.09 1.22 -18.17
C ASP A 16 13.46 2.48 -17.55
N MET A 17 14.26 3.53 -17.35
CA MET A 17 13.86 4.80 -16.75
C MET A 17 14.00 5.94 -17.78
N GLY A 18 13.11 5.96 -18.75
CA GLY A 18 13.05 7.00 -19.80
C GLY A 18 11.63 7.43 -20.11
N SER A 19 11.43 8.16 -21.21
CA SER A 19 10.09 8.55 -21.69
C SER A 19 9.16 7.36 -21.98
N ASN A 20 9.74 6.16 -22.13
CA ASN A 20 9.05 4.89 -22.29
C ASN A 20 9.39 3.93 -21.14
N GLU A 21 9.09 4.33 -19.90
CA GLU A 21 9.35 3.51 -18.71
C GLU A 21 8.74 2.10 -18.86
N LYS A 22 9.56 1.07 -18.64
CA LYS A 22 9.15 -0.34 -18.75
C LYS A 22 9.19 -1.01 -17.38
N PHE A 23 8.08 -1.62 -17.02
CA PHE A 23 7.93 -2.35 -15.77
C PHE A 23 7.80 -3.84 -16.02
N TRP A 24 8.53 -4.64 -15.24
CA TRP A 24 8.36 -6.08 -15.21
C TRP A 24 7.74 -6.52 -13.90
N TYR A 25 6.50 -7.00 -13.96
CA TYR A 25 5.82 -7.61 -12.84
C TYR A 25 6.15 -9.11 -12.82
N ASN A 26 7.04 -9.52 -11.93
CA ASN A 26 7.54 -10.89 -11.85
C ASN A 26 6.92 -11.70 -10.70
N GLU A 27 6.18 -11.06 -9.80
CA GLU A 27 5.64 -11.71 -8.62
C GLU A 27 4.32 -11.08 -8.15
N ALA A 28 3.38 -11.94 -7.72
CA ALA A 28 2.11 -11.48 -7.16
C ALA A 28 1.67 -12.32 -5.96
N TRP A 29 1.10 -11.62 -4.97
CA TRP A 29 0.63 -12.21 -3.71
C TRP A 29 -0.81 -11.80 -3.42
N LEU A 30 -1.63 -12.78 -3.05
CA LEU A 30 -2.95 -12.59 -2.48
C LEU A 30 -2.84 -12.54 -0.96
N LEU A 31 -3.13 -11.39 -0.37
CA LEU A 31 -3.28 -11.20 1.06
C LEU A 31 -4.76 -11.22 1.44
N SER A 32 -5.11 -11.95 2.49
CA SER A 32 -6.50 -12.07 2.93
C SER A 32 -6.63 -12.22 4.45
N GLY A 33 -7.84 -12.01 4.96
CA GLY A 33 -8.10 -12.02 6.39
C GLY A 33 -7.49 -10.79 7.06
N PHE A 34 -7.80 -9.59 6.54
CA PHE A 34 -7.37 -8.33 7.14
C PHE A 34 -7.71 -8.28 8.64
N ASN A 35 -6.73 -7.93 9.46
CA ASN A 35 -6.84 -7.89 10.91
C ASN A 35 -6.82 -6.44 11.39
N PHE A 36 -8.01 -5.83 11.51
CA PHE A 36 -8.15 -4.45 11.95
C PHE A 36 -7.55 -4.18 13.34
N LYS A 37 -7.66 -5.15 14.27
CA LYS A 37 -7.03 -5.00 15.60
C LYS A 37 -5.51 -4.89 15.49
N ASN A 38 -4.90 -5.70 14.63
CA ASN A 38 -3.45 -5.62 14.41
C ASN A 38 -3.06 -4.34 13.65
N PHE A 39 -3.87 -3.91 12.68
CA PHE A 39 -3.69 -2.61 12.03
C PHE A 39 -3.65 -1.46 13.05
N VAL A 40 -4.61 -1.38 13.98
CA VAL A 40 -4.62 -0.35 15.03
C VAL A 40 -3.41 -0.47 15.96
N LYS A 41 -2.99 -1.70 16.29
CA LYS A 41 -1.77 -1.94 17.07
C LYS A 41 -0.53 -1.40 16.35
N LEU A 42 -0.37 -1.71 15.06
CA LEU A 42 0.76 -1.27 14.24
C LEU A 42 0.78 0.26 14.07
N LEU A 43 -0.40 0.88 13.98
CA LEU A 43 -0.55 2.34 13.99
C LEU A 43 -0.05 2.95 15.31
N ARG A 44 -0.48 2.41 16.46
CA ARG A 44 -0.01 2.87 17.79
C ARG A 44 1.49 2.67 17.99
N GLN A 45 2.08 1.66 17.35
CA GLN A 45 3.50 1.36 17.41
C GLN A 45 4.35 2.19 16.42
N GLY A 46 3.73 3.04 15.59
CA GLY A 46 4.42 3.82 14.57
C GLY A 46 4.93 3.00 13.38
N VAL A 47 4.51 1.74 13.26
CA VAL A 47 4.81 0.90 12.09
C VAL A 47 3.96 1.31 10.89
N ILE A 48 2.71 1.68 11.15
CA ILE A 48 1.86 2.39 10.20
C ILE A 48 1.93 3.87 10.56
N VAL A 49 2.17 4.71 9.56
CA VAL A 49 2.21 6.17 9.72
C VAL A 49 1.00 6.81 9.05
N VAL A 50 0.57 7.94 9.61
CA VAL A 50 -0.47 8.79 9.00
C VAL A 50 0.22 9.87 8.18
N ASP A 51 -0.13 9.95 6.91
CA ASP A 51 0.45 10.88 5.94
C ASP A 51 -0.63 11.88 5.51
N ILE A 52 -0.44 13.16 5.86
CA ILE A 52 -1.32 14.27 5.46
C ILE A 52 -0.79 14.82 4.14
N ARG A 53 -1.59 14.70 3.08
CA ARG A 53 -1.14 14.92 1.69
C ARG A 53 -1.89 16.07 1.04
N ILE A 54 -1.78 17.24 1.66
CA ILE A 54 -2.36 18.49 1.17
C ILE A 54 -1.25 19.26 0.46
N GLY A 55 -1.38 19.41 -0.85
CA GLY A 55 -0.49 20.20 -1.70
C GLY A 55 -1.25 21.25 -2.50
N GLN A 56 -0.67 21.66 -3.63
CA GLN A 56 -1.23 22.66 -4.53
C GLN A 56 -1.05 22.20 -5.98
N TYR A 57 -2.06 22.40 -6.82
CA TYR A 57 -1.92 22.24 -8.26
C TYR A 57 -0.99 23.32 -8.84
N PRO A 58 -0.42 23.10 -10.04
CA PRO A 58 0.41 24.11 -10.71
C PRO A 58 -0.31 25.45 -10.95
N ASP A 59 -1.63 25.45 -10.99
CA ASP A 59 -2.49 26.64 -11.16
C ASP A 59 -2.83 27.36 -9.85
N GLY A 60 -2.29 26.90 -8.71
CA GLY A 60 -2.49 27.52 -7.40
C GLY A 60 -3.72 27.01 -6.63
N ARG A 61 -4.56 26.14 -7.20
CA ARG A 61 -5.67 25.54 -6.45
C ARG A 61 -5.17 24.54 -5.41
N VAL A 62 -5.84 24.48 -4.26
CA VAL A 62 -5.56 23.47 -3.22
C VAL A 62 -5.76 22.07 -3.80
N HIS A 63 -4.83 21.17 -3.51
CA HIS A 63 -4.87 19.78 -3.94
C HIS A 63 -4.73 18.87 -2.71
N ASP A 64 -5.85 18.42 -2.16
CA ASP A 64 -5.86 17.40 -1.12
C ASP A 64 -5.96 16.00 -1.74
N HIS A 65 -4.91 15.20 -1.61
CA HIS A 65 -4.90 13.80 -2.05
C HIS A 65 -5.60 12.85 -1.06
N GLY A 66 -6.05 13.38 0.08
CA GLY A 66 -6.61 12.64 1.21
C GLY A 66 -5.53 12.09 2.13
N THR A 67 -5.85 12.03 3.43
CA THR A 67 -5.02 11.41 4.46
C THR A 67 -4.82 9.92 4.19
N ALA A 68 -3.56 9.46 4.17
CA ALA A 68 -3.22 8.07 3.90
C ALA A 68 -2.63 7.37 5.14
N PHE A 69 -2.95 6.09 5.30
CA PHE A 69 -2.20 5.20 6.17
C PHE A 69 -1.12 4.50 5.35
N ARG A 70 0.15 4.68 5.72
CA ARG A 70 1.28 4.11 4.99
C ARG A 70 2.03 3.11 5.85
N ILE A 71 2.49 2.05 5.22
CA ILE A 71 3.29 0.99 5.83
C ILE A 71 4.42 0.62 4.88
N LEU A 72 5.58 0.24 5.42
CA LEU A 72 6.67 -0.29 4.59
C LEU A 72 6.23 -1.58 3.89
N PRO A 73 6.61 -1.80 2.62
CA PRO A 73 6.12 -2.94 1.85
C PRO A 73 6.40 -4.30 2.51
N ASP A 74 7.56 -4.48 3.13
CA ASP A 74 7.94 -5.70 3.87
C ASP A 74 7.07 -5.97 5.11
N LYS A 75 6.44 -4.93 5.66
CA LYS A 75 5.57 -5.02 6.85
C LYS A 75 4.07 -5.10 6.52
N LEU A 76 3.67 -4.89 5.27
CA LEU A 76 2.27 -4.90 4.83
C LEU A 76 1.54 -6.19 5.23
N ASP A 77 2.24 -7.33 5.14
CA ASP A 77 1.67 -8.64 5.43
C ASP A 77 1.21 -8.78 6.89
N LEU A 78 1.79 -7.99 7.81
CA LEU A 78 1.38 -7.97 9.23
C LEU A 78 -0.09 -7.56 9.40
N CYS A 79 -0.66 -6.83 8.45
CA CYS A 79 -2.08 -6.45 8.47
C CYS A 79 -3.03 -7.61 8.10
N PHE A 80 -2.51 -8.75 7.62
CA PHE A 80 -3.30 -9.84 7.08
C PHE A 80 -2.95 -11.17 7.76
N LYS A 81 -3.92 -12.09 7.81
CA LYS A 81 -3.72 -13.42 8.39
C LYS A 81 -3.12 -14.43 7.42
N HIS A 82 -3.39 -14.25 6.12
CA HIS A 82 -3.04 -15.21 5.10
C HIS A 82 -2.35 -14.51 3.93
N ARG A 83 -1.30 -15.15 3.41
CA ARG A 83 -0.57 -14.75 2.21
C ARG A 83 -0.40 -15.97 1.30
N LYS A 84 -0.77 -15.82 0.03
CA LYS A 84 -0.60 -16.87 -0.99
C LYS A 84 0.05 -16.28 -2.23
N ARG A 85 1.13 -16.91 -2.73
CA ARG A 85 1.71 -16.54 -4.02
C ARG A 85 0.77 -16.99 -5.14
N ILE A 86 0.54 -16.11 -6.10
CA ILE A 86 -0.35 -16.37 -7.25
C ILE A 86 0.35 -16.17 -8.61
N MET A 87 1.57 -15.66 -8.60
CA MET A 87 2.49 -15.53 -9.74
C MET A 87 3.92 -15.45 -9.20
#